data_AF-A0A0D0KGC2-F1
#
_entry.id   AF-A0A0D0KGC2-F1
#
_cell.length_a   1.000
_cell.length_b   1.000
_cell.length_c   1.000
_cell.angle_alpha   90.00
_cell.angle_beta   90.00
_cell.angle_gamma   90.00
#
_symmetry.space_group_name_H-M   'P 1'
#
loop_
_entity.id
_entity.type
_entity.pdbx_description
1 polymer ?
#
loop_
_entity_poly.entity_id
_entity_poly.type
_entity_poly.pdbx_seq_one_letter_code
_entity_poly.pdbx_strand_id
1 'polypeptide(L)'
;MSPLQTLLATVPQQGQVRWIGVRPQSRGEMLALDAVEARREAGLTGDHARPGPRNARQVTLIQWEHLAVVSALLGRDPERAIRPEDLRRNIAISGINLFSLKGRRFRIGQAILETTGWCQPCARLEERLGLGTFQAVRGHGGITARVLQGGVIRLSDSLEVEPLERFE
;
A
#
# COMPACT_ATOMS: atom_id res chain seq x y z
N MET A 1 7.04 -5.41 29.11
CA MET A 1 6.87 -4.39 28.05
C MET A 1 6.59 -3.04 28.67
N SER A 2 7.19 -1.97 28.16
CA SER A 2 6.84 -0.59 28.56
C SER A 2 5.45 -0.19 28.03
N PRO A 3 4.80 0.84 28.59
CA PRO A 3 3.52 1.34 28.08
C PRO A 3 3.55 1.64 26.58
N LEU A 4 4.64 2.22 26.09
CA LEU A 4 4.83 2.49 24.66
C LEU A 4 4.90 1.20 23.82
N GLN A 5 5.60 0.17 24.30
CA GLN A 5 5.66 -1.12 23.61
C GLN A 5 4.28 -1.77 23.49
N THR A 6 3.45 -1.67 24.53
CA THR A 6 2.06 -2.17 24.50
C THR A 6 1.21 -1.44 23.46
N LEU A 7 1.33 -0.10 23.38
CA LEU A 7 0.63 0.71 22.37
C LEU A 7 1.08 0.37 20.94
N LEU A 8 2.37 0.15 20.72
CA LEU A 8 2.91 -0.23 19.42
C LEU A 8 2.55 -1.66 19.01
N ALA A 9 2.36 -2.56 19.98
CA ALA A 9 2.00 -3.94 19.72
C ALA A 9 0.55 -4.09 19.24
N THR A 10 -0.35 -3.23 19.73
CA THR A 10 -1.80 -3.37 19.55
C THR A 10 -2.30 -2.44 18.46
N VAL A 11 -2.75 -3.00 17.34
CA VAL A 11 -3.43 -2.26 16.25
C VAL A 11 -4.85 -2.80 16.13
N PRO A 12 -5.83 -2.23 16.85
CA PRO A 12 -7.19 -2.77 16.89
C PRO A 12 -8.00 -2.48 15.62
N GLN A 13 -7.60 -1.46 14.85
CA GLN A 13 -8.28 -1.10 13.62
C GLN A 13 -8.08 -2.18 12.55
N GLN A 14 -9.14 -2.47 11.80
CA GLN A 14 -9.10 -3.27 10.59
C GLN A 14 -9.22 -2.35 9.38
N GLY A 15 -8.46 -2.65 8.34
CA GLY A 15 -8.57 -1.96 7.07
C GLY A 15 -9.56 -2.63 6.13
N GLN A 16 -9.90 -1.94 5.03
CA GLN A 16 -10.67 -2.50 3.94
C GLN A 16 -10.05 -2.15 2.59
N VAL A 17 -10.00 -3.11 1.67
CA VAL A 17 -9.57 -2.88 0.29
C VAL A 17 -10.59 -2.01 -0.45
N ARG A 18 -10.16 -0.81 -0.85
CA ARG A 18 -10.97 0.17 -1.58
C ARG A 18 -10.69 0.20 -3.07
N TRP A 19 -9.50 -0.23 -3.47
CA TRP A 19 -9.08 -0.24 -4.87
C TRP A 19 -7.92 -1.22 -5.07
N ILE A 20 -7.90 -1.85 -6.24
CA ILE A 20 -6.83 -2.73 -6.69
C ILE A 20 -6.44 -2.32 -8.09
N GLY A 21 -5.14 -2.25 -8.36
CA GLY A 21 -4.65 -2.12 -9.71
C GLY A 21 -3.24 -2.64 -9.92
N VAL A 22 -2.99 -2.99 -11.17
CA VAL A 22 -1.71 -3.55 -11.62
C VAL A 22 -1.20 -2.76 -12.81
N ARG A 23 0.11 -2.79 -13.00
CA ARG A 23 0.78 -2.15 -14.11
C ARG A 23 1.44 -3.22 -14.97
N PRO A 24 0.84 -3.66 -16.09
CA PRO A 24 1.37 -4.78 -16.90
C PRO A 24 2.79 -4.58 -17.44
N GLN A 25 3.18 -3.33 -17.69
CA GLN A 25 4.49 -3.00 -18.25
C GLN A 25 5.13 -1.80 -17.57
N SER A 26 6.46 -1.70 -17.61
CA SER A 26 7.17 -0.53 -17.10
C SER A 26 6.58 0.76 -17.68
N ARG A 27 6.29 1.73 -16.80
CA ARG A 27 5.67 3.03 -17.15
C ARG A 27 4.27 2.97 -17.77
N GLY A 28 3.68 1.79 -17.99
CA GLY A 28 2.32 1.62 -18.51
C GLY A 28 1.24 2.19 -17.58
N GLU A 29 0.02 2.23 -18.09
CA GLU A 29 -1.16 2.63 -17.32
C GLU A 29 -1.44 1.64 -16.17
N MET A 30 -2.15 2.12 -15.14
CA MET A 30 -2.67 1.25 -14.10
C MET A 30 -4.00 0.68 -14.58
N LEU A 31 -4.13 -0.64 -14.56
CA LEU A 31 -5.39 -1.32 -14.82
C LEU A 31 -6.08 -1.62 -13.49
N ALA A 32 -7.29 -1.08 -13.31
CA ALA A 32 -8.11 -1.36 -12.14
C ALA A 32 -8.73 -2.76 -12.24
N LEU A 33 -8.81 -3.47 -11.11
CA LEU A 33 -9.32 -4.83 -11.03
C LEU A 33 -10.26 -4.99 -9.83
N ASP A 34 -11.17 -5.96 -9.90
CA ASP A 34 -12.01 -6.35 -8.76
C ASP A 34 -11.32 -7.36 -7.83
N ALA A 35 -10.32 -8.08 -8.37
CA ALA A 35 -9.55 -9.08 -7.67
C ALA A 35 -8.15 -9.22 -8.27
N VAL A 36 -7.19 -9.66 -7.45
CA VAL A 36 -5.82 -9.96 -7.88
C VAL A 36 -5.23 -11.08 -7.05
N GLU A 37 -4.39 -11.90 -7.67
CA GLU A 37 -3.61 -12.92 -6.97
C GLU A 37 -2.26 -12.33 -6.50
N ALA A 38 -2.00 -12.42 -5.20
CA ALA A 38 -0.66 -12.21 -4.65
C ALA A 38 0.13 -13.52 -4.72
N ARG A 39 1.30 -13.48 -5.34
CA ARG A 39 2.19 -14.62 -5.54
C ARG A 39 3.42 -14.47 -4.69
N ARG A 40 3.71 -15.51 -3.90
CA ARG A 40 4.91 -15.56 -3.05
C ARG A 40 6.15 -15.25 -3.90
N GLU A 41 6.94 -14.29 -3.43
CA GLU A 41 8.19 -13.85 -4.05
C GLU A 41 8.06 -13.20 -5.45
N ALA A 42 6.87 -13.10 -6.02
CA ALA A 42 6.65 -12.57 -7.37
C ALA A 42 5.79 -11.29 -7.41
N GLY A 43 5.13 -10.92 -6.31
CA GLY A 43 4.22 -9.78 -6.28
C GLY A 43 2.85 -10.13 -6.83
N LEU A 44 2.17 -9.18 -7.46
CA LEU A 44 0.81 -9.40 -7.97
C LEU A 44 0.81 -9.99 -9.39
N THR A 45 -0.16 -10.84 -9.70
CA THR A 45 -0.40 -11.31 -11.07
C THR A 45 -0.79 -10.13 -11.96
N GLY A 46 -0.11 -9.99 -13.10
CA GLY A 46 -0.31 -8.87 -14.04
C GLY A 46 0.40 -7.56 -13.67
N ASP A 47 1.13 -7.49 -12.54
CA ASP A 47 1.95 -6.31 -12.21
C ASP A 47 3.40 -6.47 -12.65
N HIS A 48 3.97 -5.40 -13.17
CA HIS A 48 5.38 -5.28 -13.52
C HIS A 48 6.19 -5.01 -12.24
N ALA A 49 6.38 -6.07 -11.47
CA ALA A 49 7.28 -6.16 -10.33
C ALA A 49 8.50 -7.02 -10.68
N ARG A 50 9.65 -6.74 -10.06
CA ARG A 50 10.83 -7.61 -10.16
C ARG A 50 10.61 -8.84 -9.29
N PRO A 51 10.60 -10.08 -9.82
CA PRO A 51 10.46 -11.26 -8.98
C PRO A 51 11.74 -11.50 -8.15
N GLY A 52 11.58 -12.18 -7.02
CA GLY A 52 12.64 -12.72 -6.19
C GLY A 52 12.50 -12.39 -4.70
N PRO A 53 13.10 -13.22 -3.82
CA PRO A 53 12.96 -13.12 -2.37
C PRO A 53 13.59 -11.85 -1.77
N ARG A 54 14.57 -11.26 -2.47
CA ARG A 54 15.21 -10.00 -2.07
C ARG A 54 14.45 -8.75 -2.53
N ASN A 55 13.40 -8.89 -3.33
CA ASN A 55 12.59 -7.74 -3.69
C ASN A 55 11.72 -7.33 -2.49
N ALA A 56 12.11 -6.26 -1.82
CA ALA A 56 11.33 -5.65 -0.75
C ALA A 56 10.01 -5.04 -1.25
N ARG A 57 9.89 -4.72 -2.55
CA ARG A 57 8.75 -4.00 -3.12
C ARG A 57 7.97 -4.90 -4.09
N GLN A 58 7.45 -6.01 -3.58
CA GLN A 58 6.61 -6.94 -4.36
C GLN A 58 5.17 -6.43 -4.49
N VAL A 59 4.64 -5.82 -3.43
CA VAL A 59 3.33 -5.18 -3.40
C VAL A 59 3.48 -3.79 -2.80
N THR A 60 2.72 -2.82 -3.32
CA THR A 60 2.68 -1.46 -2.78
C THR A 60 1.27 -1.08 -2.36
N LEU A 61 1.15 -0.48 -1.18
CA LEU A 61 -0.15 -0.10 -0.62
C LEU A 61 -0.18 1.39 -0.35
N ILE A 62 -1.35 2.01 -0.53
CA ILE A 62 -1.64 3.41 -0.17
C ILE A 62 -2.81 3.47 0.81
N GLN A 63 -2.76 4.43 1.73
CA GLN A 63 -3.88 4.70 2.61
C GLN A 63 -4.90 5.54 1.85
N TRP A 64 -6.15 5.07 1.77
CA TRP A 64 -7.21 5.70 0.99
C TRP A 64 -7.43 7.16 1.41
N GLU A 65 -7.39 7.42 2.72
CA GLU A 65 -7.55 8.73 3.32
C GLU A 65 -6.46 9.72 2.86
N HIS A 66 -5.28 9.23 2.49
CA HIS A 66 -4.20 10.08 1.97
C HIS A 66 -4.47 10.64 0.58
N LEU A 67 -5.39 10.07 -0.21
CA LEU A 67 -5.74 10.62 -1.52
C LEU A 67 -6.36 12.01 -1.39
N ALA A 68 -7.27 12.18 -0.42
CA ALA A 68 -7.86 13.47 -0.10
C ALA A 68 -6.82 14.46 0.43
N VAL A 69 -5.92 14.01 1.32
CA VAL A 69 -4.83 14.83 1.85
C VAL A 69 -3.92 15.35 0.73
N VAL A 70 -3.44 14.47 -0.14
CA VAL A 70 -2.56 14.87 -1.25
C VAL A 70 -3.28 15.80 -2.23
N SER A 71 -4.58 15.56 -2.49
CA SER A 71 -5.39 16.46 -3.32
C SER A 71 -5.44 17.88 -2.75
N ALA A 72 -5.70 17.99 -1.44
CA ALA A 72 -5.76 19.27 -0.75
C ALA A 72 -4.40 19.98 -0.71
N LEU A 73 -3.32 19.25 -0.42
CA LEU A 73 -1.96 19.80 -0.40
C LEU A 73 -1.49 20.30 -1.78
N LEU A 74 -2.03 19.72 -2.85
CA LEU A 74 -1.79 20.16 -4.23
C LEU A 74 -2.75 21.25 -4.69
N GLY A 75 -3.70 21.69 -3.85
CA GLY A 75 -4.70 22.69 -4.21
C GLY A 75 -5.60 22.26 -5.38
N ARG A 76 -5.89 20.96 -5.49
CA ARG A 76 -6.73 20.43 -6.58
C ARG A 76 -8.21 20.54 -6.23
N ASP A 77 -9.00 21.03 -7.18
CA ASP A 77 -10.46 20.99 -7.11
C ASP A 77 -11.00 19.54 -7.10
N PRO A 78 -12.22 19.30 -6.60
CA PRO A 78 -12.82 17.96 -6.54
C PRO A 78 -12.82 17.21 -7.88
N GLU A 79 -12.98 17.92 -9.00
CA GLU A 79 -12.96 17.33 -10.35
C GLU A 79 -11.58 16.80 -10.77
N ARG A 80 -10.53 17.33 -10.15
CA ARG A 80 -9.11 16.99 -10.39
C ARG A 80 -8.48 16.27 -9.20
N ALA A 81 -9.28 15.82 -8.24
CA ALA A 81 -8.80 15.11 -7.07
C ALA A 81 -7.90 13.93 -7.46
N ILE A 82 -6.87 13.69 -6.65
CA ILE A 82 -5.95 12.56 -6.80
C ILE A 82 -6.74 11.27 -6.69
N ARG A 83 -6.60 10.43 -7.69
CA ARG A 83 -7.18 9.10 -7.77
C ARG A 83 -6.16 8.03 -7.37
N PRO A 84 -6.57 6.82 -6.98
CA PRO A 84 -5.64 5.75 -6.62
C PRO A 84 -4.58 5.46 -7.71
N GLU A 85 -5.00 5.47 -8.98
CA GLU A 85 -4.15 5.21 -10.14
C GLU A 85 -3.03 6.24 -10.34
N ASP A 86 -3.23 7.47 -9.88
CA ASP A 86 -2.28 8.58 -10.01
C ASP A 86 -1.00 8.30 -9.22
N LEU A 87 -1.15 7.74 -8.01
CA LEU A 87 -0.03 7.41 -7.13
C LEU A 87 0.64 6.09 -7.50
N ARG A 88 0.02 5.28 -8.38
CA ARG A 88 0.56 4.02 -8.90
C ARG A 88 1.02 3.07 -7.79
N ARG A 89 0.19 2.93 -6.77
CA ARG A 89 0.28 1.85 -5.79
C ARG A 89 -0.59 0.71 -6.25
N ASN A 90 -0.42 -0.49 -5.72
CA ASN A 90 -1.20 -1.63 -6.16
C ASN A 90 -2.55 -1.73 -5.45
N ILE A 91 -2.58 -1.42 -4.16
CA ILE A 91 -3.78 -1.59 -3.33
C ILE A 91 -4.01 -0.33 -2.52
N ALA A 92 -5.24 0.18 -2.50
CA ALA A 92 -5.65 1.24 -1.59
C ALA A 92 -6.47 0.66 -0.43
N ILE A 93 -6.10 1.01 0.80
CA ILE A 93 -6.73 0.52 2.03
C ILE A 93 -7.29 1.69 2.82
N SER A 94 -8.54 1.62 3.26
CA SER A 94 -9.13 2.57 4.21
C SER A 94 -9.23 1.98 5.61
N GLY A 95 -9.49 2.82 6.62
CA GLY A 95 -9.91 2.40 7.96
C GLY A 95 -8.78 1.97 8.90
N ILE A 96 -7.53 1.96 8.42
CA ILE A 96 -6.34 1.63 9.21
C ILE A 96 -5.17 2.55 8.83
N ASN A 97 -4.37 2.92 9.83
CA ASN A 97 -3.11 3.61 9.57
C ASN A 97 -2.06 2.63 9.03
N LEU A 98 -1.71 2.74 7.74
CA LEU A 98 -0.70 1.85 7.15
C LEU A 98 0.69 1.99 7.79
N PHE A 99 0.99 3.13 8.42
CA PHE A 99 2.26 3.30 9.14
C PHE A 99 2.32 2.47 10.43
N SER A 100 1.17 2.09 11.00
CA SER A 100 1.12 1.17 12.15
C SER A 100 1.52 -0.26 11.77
N LEU A 101 1.67 -0.57 10.47
CA LEU A 101 2.10 -1.87 9.97
C LEU A 101 3.63 -2.01 9.87
N LYS A 102 4.40 -1.03 10.36
CA LYS A 102 5.87 -1.06 10.30
C LYS A 102 6.43 -2.34 10.93
N GLY A 103 7.13 -3.16 10.12
CA GLY A 103 7.72 -4.40 10.60
C GLY A 103 6.70 -5.45 11.05
N ARG A 104 5.45 -5.35 10.57
CA ARG A 104 4.35 -6.25 10.90
C ARG A 104 4.01 -7.14 9.72
N ARG A 105 3.51 -8.34 10.05
CA ARG A 105 2.74 -9.18 9.13
C ARG A 105 1.26 -8.81 9.22
N PHE A 106 0.57 -8.90 8.10
CA PHE A 106 -0.85 -8.61 8.01
C PHE A 106 -1.47 -9.45 6.90
N ARG A 107 -2.73 -9.81 7.10
CA ARG A 107 -3.53 -10.56 6.13
C ARG A 107 -4.39 -9.59 5.33
N ILE A 108 -4.49 -9.80 4.03
CA ILE A 108 -5.50 -9.19 3.16
C ILE A 108 -6.15 -10.33 2.36
N GLY A 109 -7.46 -10.52 2.54
CA GLY A 109 -8.14 -11.67 1.92
C GLY A 109 -7.46 -12.98 2.32
N GLN A 110 -6.94 -13.70 1.33
CA GLN A 110 -6.22 -14.98 1.51
C GLN A 110 -4.69 -14.84 1.62
N ALA A 111 -4.13 -13.65 1.34
CA ALA A 111 -2.69 -13.43 1.29
C ALA A 111 -2.15 -12.91 2.64
N ILE A 112 -0.94 -13.35 3.00
CA ILE A 112 -0.19 -12.79 4.14
C ILE A 112 0.98 -11.99 3.59
N LEU A 113 1.08 -10.74 4.00
CA LEU A 113 2.11 -9.81 3.58
C LEU A 113 2.90 -9.29 4.78
N GLU A 114 4.11 -8.82 4.53
CA GLU A 114 4.93 -8.15 5.54
C GLU A 114 5.43 -6.82 5.00
N THR A 115 5.30 -5.77 5.81
CA THR A 115 5.82 -4.44 5.49
C THR A 115 7.33 -4.48 5.43
N THR A 116 7.89 -3.96 4.35
CA THR A 116 9.34 -3.90 4.12
C THR A 116 9.89 -2.47 4.13
N GLY A 117 9.02 -1.46 4.05
CA GLY A 117 9.46 -0.08 3.98
C GLY A 117 8.36 0.90 3.55
N TRP A 118 8.81 2.12 3.27
CA TRP A 118 7.96 3.25 2.91
C TRP A 118 8.06 3.55 1.42
N CYS A 119 6.94 3.91 0.82
CA CYS A 119 6.94 4.41 -0.55
C CYS A 119 7.34 5.89 -0.58
N GLN A 120 8.63 6.16 -0.79
CA GLN A 120 9.13 7.53 -0.94
C GLN A 120 8.64 8.15 -2.27
N PRO A 121 8.24 9.45 -2.28
CA PRO A 121 8.00 10.18 -3.52
C PRO A 121 9.30 10.31 -4.33
N CYS A 122 9.18 10.49 -5.64
CA CYS A 122 10.33 10.61 -6.53
C CYS A 122 10.06 11.63 -7.64
N ALA A 123 11.13 12.09 -8.30
CA ALA A 123 11.02 13.07 -9.41
C ALA A 123 10.02 12.64 -10.48
N ARG A 124 9.94 11.33 -10.79
CA ARG A 124 8.99 10.79 -11.76
C ARG A 124 7.51 10.97 -11.35
N LEU A 125 7.22 10.95 -10.06
CA LEU A 125 5.86 11.21 -9.59
C LEU A 125 5.51 12.69 -9.77
N GLU A 126 6.49 13.58 -9.56
CA GLU A 126 6.34 15.02 -9.81
C GLU A 126 6.18 15.36 -11.29
N GLU A 127 6.98 14.76 -12.18
CA GLU A 127 6.80 14.87 -13.64
C GLU A 127 5.38 14.49 -14.08
N ARG A 128 4.76 13.51 -13.41
CA ARG A 128 3.42 13.02 -13.73
C ARG A 128 2.30 13.94 -13.22
N LEU A 129 2.40 14.39 -11.97
CA LEU A 129 1.30 15.04 -11.26
C LEU A 129 1.46 16.56 -11.12
N GLY A 130 2.61 17.10 -11.54
CA GLY A 130 2.94 18.51 -11.51
C GLY A 130 3.79 18.91 -10.30
N LEU A 131 4.32 20.13 -10.37
CA LEU A 131 5.16 20.75 -9.34
C LEU A 131 4.50 20.68 -7.96
N GLY A 132 5.30 20.39 -6.93
CA GLY A 132 4.84 20.32 -5.54
C GLY A 132 4.39 18.92 -5.11
N THR A 133 4.17 18.01 -6.06
CA THR A 133 3.81 16.60 -5.79
C THR A 133 4.83 15.91 -4.89
N PHE A 134 6.13 16.14 -5.10
CA PHE A 134 7.14 15.51 -4.27
C PHE A 134 6.91 15.83 -2.79
N GLN A 135 6.66 17.10 -2.47
CA GLN A 135 6.45 17.56 -1.09
C GLN A 135 5.09 17.11 -0.56
N ALA A 136 4.02 17.25 -1.35
CA ALA A 136 2.66 16.86 -0.94
C ALA A 136 2.54 15.38 -0.58
N VAL A 137 3.34 14.50 -1.21
CA VAL A 137 3.29 13.05 -0.99
C VAL A 137 4.24 12.58 0.14
N ARG A 138 5.09 13.45 0.70
CA ARG A 138 5.98 13.07 1.81
C ARG A 138 5.16 12.62 3.02
N GLY A 139 5.49 11.45 3.55
CA GLY A 139 4.71 10.82 4.63
C GLY A 139 3.38 10.20 4.16
N HIS A 140 2.91 10.51 2.95
CA HIS A 140 1.63 10.05 2.42
C HIS A 140 1.76 9.02 1.32
N GLY A 141 2.97 8.67 0.88
CA GLY A 141 3.20 7.77 -0.26
C GLY A 141 2.85 6.28 -0.06
N GLY A 142 2.53 5.86 1.16
CA GLY A 142 2.14 4.49 1.51
C GLY A 142 3.32 3.57 1.87
N ILE A 143 3.10 2.26 1.79
CA ILE A 143 4.07 1.22 2.22
C ILE A 143 4.48 0.29 1.08
N THR A 144 5.63 -0.35 1.24
CA THR A 144 6.05 -1.50 0.42
C THR A 144 5.91 -2.76 1.26
N ALA A 145 5.55 -3.87 0.61
CA ALA A 145 5.39 -5.15 1.25
C ALA A 145 5.93 -6.30 0.38
N ARG A 146 6.26 -7.40 1.04
CA ARG A 146 6.57 -8.70 0.43
C ARG A 146 5.46 -9.71 0.71
N VAL A 147 5.25 -10.64 -0.20
CA VAL A 147 4.24 -11.71 -0.07
C VAL A 147 4.88 -12.89 0.65
N LEU A 148 4.41 -13.18 1.87
CA LEU A 148 4.84 -14.35 2.65
C LEU A 148 4.03 -15.59 2.29
N GLN A 149 2.71 -15.42 2.16
CA GLN A 149 1.78 -16.44 1.69
C GLN A 149 0.95 -15.88 0.54
N GLY A 150 0.88 -16.61 -0.57
CA GLY A 150 0.07 -16.23 -1.72
C GLY A 150 -1.43 -16.43 -1.48
N GLY A 151 -2.25 -15.80 -2.30
CA GLY A 151 -3.70 -15.89 -2.21
C GLY A 151 -4.40 -14.80 -3.01
N VAL A 152 -5.72 -14.96 -3.20
CA VAL A 152 -6.54 -13.95 -3.87
C VAL A 152 -6.93 -12.84 -2.89
N ILE A 153 -6.81 -11.61 -3.37
CA ILE A 153 -7.27 -10.37 -2.73
C ILE A 153 -8.40 -9.79 -3.59
N ARG A 154 -9.51 -9.39 -2.97
CA ARG A 154 -10.68 -8.79 -3.63
C ARG A 154 -10.99 -7.41 -3.07
N LEU A 155 -11.75 -6.62 -3.82
CA LEU A 155 -12.38 -5.42 -3.27
C LEU A 155 -13.21 -5.78 -2.04
N SER A 156 -13.20 -4.87 -1.06
CA SER A 156 -13.86 -5.01 0.24
C SER A 156 -13.27 -6.08 1.19
N ASP A 157 -12.22 -6.82 0.80
CA ASP A 157 -11.51 -7.69 1.74
C ASP A 157 -10.96 -6.88 2.93
N SER A 158 -10.97 -7.50 4.11
CA SER A 158 -10.39 -6.91 5.32
C SER A 158 -8.85 -6.95 5.28
N LEU A 159 -8.23 -5.92 5.84
CA LEU A 159 -6.83 -5.95 6.26
C LEU A 159 -6.78 -6.10 7.77
N GLU A 160 -6.16 -7.17 8.24
CA GLU A 160 -6.01 -7.47 9.66
C GLU A 160 -4.53 -7.70 10.00
N VAL A 161 -4.06 -7.07 11.08
CA VAL A 161 -2.67 -7.20 11.52
C VAL A 161 -2.49 -8.51 12.28
N GLU A 162 -1.46 -9.28 11.95
CA GLU A 162 -1.13 -10.44 12.74
C GLU A 162 -0.60 -10.02 14.13
N PRO A 163 -0.95 -10.76 15.19
CA PRO A 163 -0.35 -10.54 16.50
C PRO A 163 1.17 -10.55 16.41
N LEU A 164 1.84 -9.64 17.14
CA LEU A 164 3.28 -9.81 17.34
C LEU A 164 3.50 -11.12 18.08
N GLU A 165 4.37 -11.98 17.55
CA GLU A 165 4.90 -13.11 18.30
C GLU A 165 5.48 -12.54 19.61
N ARG A 166 4.88 -12.93 20.73
CA ARG A 166 5.36 -12.51 22.05
C ARG A 166 6.65 -13.26 22.30
N PHE A 167 7.77 -12.57 22.19
CA PHE A 167 9.01 -13.06 22.78
C PHE A 167 8.84 -12.95 24.30
N GLU A 168 8.75 -14.09 24.97
CA GLU A 168 8.82 -14.20 26.45
C GLU A 168 10.18 -13.72 26.97
#